data_AF-A0A7M3P7H8-F1
#
_entry.id   AF-A0A7M3P7H8-F1
#
_cell.length_a   1.000
_cell.length_b   1.000
_cell.length_c   1.000
_cell.angle_alpha   90.00
_cell.angle_beta   90.00
_cell.angle_gamma   90.00
#
_symmetry.space_group_name_H-M   'P 1'
#
loop_
_entity.id
_entity.type
_entity.pdbx_description
1 polymer ?
#
loop_
_entity_poly.entity_id
_entity_poly.type
_entity_poly.pdbx_seq_one_letter_code
_entity_poly.pdbx_strand_id
1 'polypeptide(L)'
;MGVLRERPSKLGGGQSRCLYCGLPADRVMTLEQDWVLLEPDMAPLAHTVPAEHRWIELSDGRVTVYGVGPPDPFQRCRIEHRLACSAQQLPGLWPWLTTLRAENERRVKREQDPEPPRPPELWPDAG
;
A
#
# COMPACT_ATOMS: atom_id res chain seq x y z
N MET A 1 24.02 5.61 -18.81
CA MET A 1 22.90 6.56 -18.97
C MET A 1 21.59 5.80 -18.79
N GLY A 2 21.20 5.53 -17.53
CA GLY A 2 19.98 4.80 -17.20
C GLY A 2 18.86 5.79 -16.91
N VAL A 3 17.83 5.80 -17.75
CA VAL A 3 16.66 6.66 -17.58
C VAL A 3 15.89 6.14 -16.36
N LEU A 4 16.01 6.82 -15.22
CA LEU A 4 15.06 6.64 -14.12
C LEU A 4 13.70 7.01 -14.72
N ARG A 5 12.85 6.01 -14.96
CA ARG A 5 11.43 6.27 -15.25
C ARG A 5 10.83 6.81 -13.95
N GLU A 6 10.97 8.11 -13.74
CA GLU A 6 10.13 8.85 -12.81
C GLU A 6 8.69 8.59 -13.25
N ARG A 7 8.00 7.76 -12.47
CA ARG A 7 6.55 7.58 -12.62
C ARG A 7 5.94 8.96 -12.43
N PRO A 8 5.06 9.42 -13.35
CA PRO A 8 4.51 10.76 -13.27
C PRO A 8 3.83 10.93 -11.92
N SER A 9 4.36 11.86 -11.13
CA SER A 9 3.80 12.25 -9.85
C SER A 9 2.43 12.87 -10.12
N LYS A 10 1.38 12.05 -10.05
CA LYS A 10 0.00 12.51 -10.07
C LYS A 10 -0.17 13.49 -8.90
N LEU A 11 -0.40 14.75 -9.22
CA LEU A 11 -0.82 15.78 -8.29
C LEU A 11 -2.13 15.33 -7.63
N GLY A 12 -2.05 14.76 -6.43
CA GLY A 12 -3.24 14.31 -5.70
C GLY A 12 -2.96 13.47 -4.45
N GLY A 13 -1.78 12.84 -4.35
CA GLY A 13 -1.41 12.11 -3.14
C GLY A 13 0.09 11.96 -2.95
N GLY A 14 0.56 12.22 -1.73
CA GLY A 14 1.95 12.01 -1.33
C GLY A 14 2.09 10.73 -0.51
N GLN A 15 3.31 10.21 -0.36
CA GLN A 15 3.55 9.18 0.63
C GLN A 15 3.59 9.79 2.03
N SER A 16 3.00 9.11 3.01
CA SER A 16 3.05 9.45 4.43
C SER A 16 3.37 8.20 5.23
N ARG A 17 4.09 8.33 6.34
CA ARG A 17 4.38 7.17 7.20
C ARG A 17 3.20 6.91 8.13
N CYS A 18 2.82 5.65 8.26
CA CYS A 18 1.84 5.23 9.25
C CYS A 18 2.37 5.49 10.66
N LEU A 19 1.57 6.15 11.50
CA LEU A 19 1.96 6.47 12.88
C LEU A 19 2.10 5.24 13.79
N TYR A 20 1.55 4.09 13.38
CA TYR A 20 1.55 2.87 14.17
C TYR A 20 2.68 1.91 13.78
N CYS A 21 2.75 1.53 12.49
CA CYS A 21 3.77 0.57 12.02
C CYS A 21 4.99 1.24 11.36
N GLY A 22 4.93 2.54 11.09
CA GLY A 22 6.00 3.27 10.43
C GLY A 22 6.11 3.04 8.93
N LEU A 23 5.39 2.08 8.32
CA LEU A 23 5.48 1.84 6.88
C LEU A 23 4.97 3.03 6.05
N PRO A 24 5.49 3.24 4.82
CA PRO A 24 4.92 4.20 3.90
C PRO A 24 3.51 3.77 3.47
N ALA A 25 2.62 4.75 3.39
CA ALA A 25 1.26 4.64 2.90
C ALA A 25 0.97 5.78 1.92
N ASP A 26 0.08 5.54 0.96
CA ASP A 26 -0.33 6.56 0.00
C ASP A 26 -1.41 7.43 0.62
N ARG A 27 -1.10 8.70 0.85
CA ARG A 27 -2.07 9.69 1.35
C ARG A 27 -2.81 10.30 0.17
N VAL A 28 -4.09 9.98 0.03
CA VAL A 28 -4.90 10.37 -1.13
C VAL A 28 -6.13 11.18 -0.69
N MET A 29 -6.48 12.19 -1.49
CA MET A 29 -7.64 13.05 -1.24
C MET A 29 -8.94 12.33 -1.60
N THR A 30 -9.95 12.43 -0.75
CA THR A 30 -11.28 11.86 -1.01
C THR A 30 -12.13 12.81 -1.86
N LEU A 31 -13.22 12.32 -2.45
CA LEU A 31 -14.21 13.18 -3.11
C LEU A 31 -14.79 14.25 -2.18
N GLU A 32 -14.88 13.95 -0.88
CA GLU A 32 -15.40 14.83 0.17
C GLU A 32 -14.35 15.86 0.67
N GLN A 33 -13.21 15.96 -0.01
CA GLN A 33 -12.08 16.85 0.34
C GLN A 33 -11.37 16.49 1.66
N ASP A 34 -11.52 15.26 2.13
CA ASP A 34 -10.77 14.67 3.24
C ASP A 34 -9.54 13.89 2.73
N TRP A 35 -8.81 13.24 3.66
CA TRP A 35 -7.64 12.42 3.34
C TRP A 35 -7.76 11.01 3.91
N VAL A 36 -7.33 10.02 3.12
CA VAL A 36 -7.22 8.62 3.55
C VAL A 36 -5.81 8.09 3.27
N LEU A 37 -5.30 7.24 4.16
CA LEU A 37 -4.07 6.49 3.94
C LEU A 37 -4.41 5.13 3.32
N LEU A 38 -3.87 4.86 2.15
CA LEU A 38 -4.09 3.65 1.38
C LEU A 38 -2.81 2.80 1.30
N GLU A 39 -2.97 1.49 1.21
CA GLU A 39 -1.86 0.56 1.02
C GLU A 39 -1.20 0.77 -0.36
N PRO A 40 0.10 1.11 -0.44
CA PRO A 40 0.73 1.52 -1.69
C PRO A 40 0.71 0.46 -2.78
N ASP A 41 1.08 -0.77 -2.43
CA ASP A 41 1.30 -1.86 -3.40
C ASP A 41 0.09 -2.80 -3.52
N MET A 42 -1.05 -2.43 -2.96
CA MET A 42 -2.22 -3.30 -2.94
C MET A 42 -3.38 -2.69 -3.72
N ALA A 43 -3.81 -3.41 -4.76
CA ALA A 43 -4.94 -3.02 -5.59
C ALA A 43 -5.77 -4.25 -6.00
N PRO A 44 -6.49 -4.95 -5.10
CA PRO A 44 -7.21 -6.18 -5.44
C PRO A 44 -8.41 -5.91 -6.37
N LEU A 45 -8.98 -6.99 -6.92
CA LEU A 45 -10.28 -6.92 -7.58
C LEU A 45 -11.36 -6.56 -6.56
N ALA A 46 -12.18 -5.57 -6.89
CA ALA A 46 -13.15 -4.99 -5.98
C ALA A 46 -14.16 -6.01 -5.44
N HIS A 47 -14.51 -7.02 -6.24
CA HIS A 47 -15.44 -8.08 -5.83
C HIS A 47 -14.88 -9.00 -4.71
N THR A 48 -13.58 -8.93 -4.41
CA THR A 48 -12.94 -9.70 -3.31
C THR A 48 -12.88 -8.93 -1.99
N VAL A 49 -13.46 -7.73 -1.96
CA VAL A 49 -13.43 -6.79 -0.83
C VAL A 49 -14.88 -6.43 -0.46
N PRO A 50 -15.25 -6.29 0.83
CA PRO A 50 -16.55 -5.74 1.22
C PRO A 50 -16.76 -4.32 0.68
N ALA A 51 -18.02 -3.94 0.40
CA ALA A 51 -18.34 -2.69 -0.30
C ALA A 51 -17.82 -1.45 0.43
N GLU A 52 -17.87 -1.49 1.76
CA GLU A 52 -17.50 -0.41 2.68
C GLU A 52 -15.99 -0.15 2.73
N HIS A 53 -15.19 -1.05 2.14
CA HIS A 53 -13.72 -1.00 2.16
C HIS A 53 -13.10 -0.91 0.76
N ARG A 54 -13.92 -0.69 -0.28
CA ARG A 54 -13.47 -0.54 -1.68
C ARG A 54 -13.21 0.93 -1.99
N TRP A 55 -11.97 1.38 -1.84
CA TRP A 55 -11.59 2.71 -2.31
C TRP A 55 -11.33 2.69 -3.82
N ILE A 56 -12.15 3.39 -4.60
CA ILE A 56 -12.01 3.51 -6.05
C ILE A 56 -11.26 4.79 -6.39
N GLU A 57 -10.14 4.67 -7.09
CA GLU A 57 -9.39 5.82 -7.63
C GLU A 57 -10.08 6.34 -8.90
N LEU A 58 -10.33 7.64 -8.91
CA LEU A 58 -10.92 8.36 -10.03
C LEU A 58 -9.83 8.89 -10.96
N SER A 59 -10.23 9.32 -12.17
CA SER A 59 -9.28 9.83 -13.18
C SER A 59 -8.51 11.07 -12.73
N ASP A 60 -9.04 11.83 -11.78
CA ASP A 60 -8.41 13.03 -11.20
C ASP A 60 -7.51 12.72 -10.00
N GLY A 61 -7.30 11.44 -9.67
CA GLY A 61 -6.45 10.98 -8.58
C GLY A 61 -7.10 11.03 -7.19
N ARG A 62 -8.36 11.45 -7.08
CA ARG A 62 -9.12 11.34 -5.83
C ARG A 62 -9.67 9.92 -5.66
N VAL A 63 -10.11 9.62 -4.43
CA VAL A 63 -10.73 8.33 -4.11
C VAL A 63 -12.12 8.46 -3.49
N THR A 64 -12.94 7.44 -3.67
CA THR A 64 -14.28 7.35 -3.07
C THR A 64 -14.67 5.89 -2.79
N VAL A 65 -15.62 5.68 -1.88
CA VAL A 65 -16.19 4.36 -1.58
C VAL A 65 -17.61 4.30 -2.14
N TYR A 66 -17.85 3.42 -3.10
CA TYR A 66 -19.20 3.11 -3.56
C TYR A 66 -19.76 1.97 -2.72
N GLY A 67 -20.48 2.32 -1.64
CA GLY A 67 -21.09 1.36 -0.73
C GLY A 67 -22.29 0.61 -1.30
N VAL A 68 -22.76 0.94 -2.51
CA VAL A 68 -23.96 0.36 -3.13
C VAL A 68 -23.66 -0.16 -4.53
N GLY A 69 -24.04 -1.42 -4.78
CA GLY A 69 -23.96 -2.08 -6.09
C GLY A 69 -22.80 -3.06 -6.27
N PRO A 70 -22.95 -4.08 -7.14
CA PRO A 70 -21.83 -4.92 -7.53
C PRO A 70 -20.80 -4.09 -8.31
N PRO A 71 -19.50 -4.21 -8.00
CA PRO A 71 -18.47 -3.56 -8.79
C PRO A 71 -18.39 -4.20 -10.18
N ASP A 72 -17.85 -3.48 -11.16
CA ASP A 72 -17.43 -4.10 -12.41
C ASP A 72 -16.46 -5.27 -12.10
N PRO A 73 -16.58 -6.44 -12.79
CA PRO A 73 -15.79 -7.63 -12.46
C PRO A 73 -14.28 -7.42 -12.46
N PHE A 74 -13.79 -6.49 -13.27
CA PHE A 74 -12.37 -6.15 -13.43
C PHE A 74 -11.97 -4.87 -12.68
N GLN A 75 -12.93 -4.16 -12.08
CA GLN A 75 -12.66 -2.99 -11.27
C GLN A 75 -11.68 -3.35 -10.16
N ARG A 76 -10.60 -2.57 -10.05
CA ARG A 76 -9.66 -2.64 -8.94
C ARG A 76 -10.03 -1.59 -7.91
N CYS A 77 -9.81 -1.92 -6.64
CA CYS A 77 -9.93 -0.97 -5.53
C CYS A 77 -8.61 -0.87 -4.77
N ARG A 78 -8.53 0.10 -3.89
CA ARG A 78 -7.46 0.33 -2.92
C ARG A 78 -7.98 -0.01 -1.54
N ILE A 79 -7.06 -0.25 -0.62
CA ILE A 79 -7.36 -0.71 0.75
C ILE A 79 -6.80 0.31 1.70
N GLU A 80 -7.54 0.65 2.75
CA GLU A 80 -7.03 1.49 3.81
C GLU A 80 -5.84 0.84 4.50
N HIS A 81 -4.77 1.62 4.67
CA HIS A 81 -3.59 1.17 5.39
C HIS A 81 -3.93 0.80 6.84
N ARG A 82 -4.94 1.44 7.44
CA ARG A 82 -5.43 1.07 8.78
C ARG A 82 -5.80 -0.42 8.87
N LEU A 83 -6.45 -0.96 7.84
CA LEU A 83 -6.92 -2.34 7.81
C LEU A 83 -5.79 -3.34 7.61
N ALA A 84 -4.68 -2.93 7.00
CA ALA A 84 -3.54 -3.78 6.70
C ALA A 84 -2.29 -3.44 7.54
N CYS A 85 -2.41 -2.47 8.44
CA CYS A 85 -1.41 -2.11 9.43
C CYS A 85 -1.09 -3.30 10.36
N SER A 86 0.16 -3.73 10.37
CA SER A 86 0.65 -4.83 11.21
C SER A 86 0.62 -4.54 12.71
N ALA A 87 0.69 -3.26 13.09
CA ALA A 87 0.64 -2.83 14.48
C ALA A 87 -0.79 -2.73 15.07
N GLN A 88 -1.83 -3.01 14.27
CA GLN A 88 -3.23 -2.94 14.71
C GLN A 88 -3.86 -4.33 14.77
N GLN A 89 -4.48 -4.64 15.92
CA GLN A 89 -5.22 -5.89 16.11
C GLN A 89 -6.68 -5.69 15.70
N LEU A 90 -6.96 -5.88 14.41
CA LEU A 90 -8.30 -5.78 13.84
C LEU A 90 -8.84 -7.18 13.51
N PRO A 91 -10.18 -7.39 13.46
CA PRO A 91 -10.73 -8.64 12.96
C PRO A 91 -10.23 -8.92 11.53
N GLY A 92 -10.07 -10.21 11.22
CA GLY A 92 -9.80 -10.68 9.87
C GLY A 92 -11.07 -10.56 9.05
N LEU A 93 -11.31 -9.37 8.47
CA LEU A 93 -12.54 -9.07 7.73
C LEU A 93 -12.69 -9.95 6.48
N TRP A 94 -11.58 -10.34 5.84
CA TRP A 94 -11.57 -11.26 4.70
C TRP A 94 -10.24 -12.04 4.62
N PRO A 95 -10.21 -13.22 3.95
CA PRO A 95 -9.10 -14.18 4.08
C PRO A 95 -7.72 -13.63 3.76
N TRP A 96 -7.57 -12.85 2.69
CA TRP A 96 -6.27 -12.33 2.28
C TRP A 96 -5.77 -11.14 3.11
N LEU A 97 -6.63 -10.48 3.90
CA LEU A 97 -6.24 -9.34 4.73
C LEU A 97 -5.21 -9.74 5.79
N THR A 98 -5.41 -10.92 6.39
CA THR A 98 -4.49 -11.48 7.38
C THR A 98 -3.12 -11.71 6.78
N THR A 99 -3.06 -12.23 5.55
CA THR A 99 -1.80 -12.43 4.81
C THR A 99 -1.12 -11.10 4.51
N LEU A 100 -1.88 -10.06 4.14
CA LEU A 100 -1.34 -8.73 3.89
C LEU A 100 -0.73 -8.11 5.16
N ARG A 101 -1.41 -8.24 6.31
CA ARG A 101 -0.85 -7.78 7.60
C ARG A 101 0.45 -8.51 7.96
N ALA A 102 0.50 -9.82 7.75
CA ALA A 102 1.71 -10.60 8.00
C ALA A 102 2.86 -10.20 7.06
N GLU A 103 2.58 -9.83 5.80
CA GLU A 103 3.58 -9.25 4.92
C GLU A 103 4.05 -7.87 5.39
N ASN A 104 3.13 -7.01 5.83
CA ASN A 104 3.48 -5.71 6.39
C ASN A 104 4.32 -5.85 7.67
N GLU A 105 4.07 -6.85 8.51
CA GLU A 105 4.94 -7.14 9.66
C GLU A 105 6.36 -7.52 9.22
N ARG A 106 6.48 -8.37 8.19
CA ARG A 106 7.78 -8.70 7.60
C ARG A 106 8.47 -7.49 6.98
N ARG A 107 7.73 -6.58 6.34
CA ARG A 107 8.26 -5.31 5.82
C ARG A 107 8.83 -4.43 6.94
N VAL A 108 8.09 -4.29 8.05
CA VAL A 108 8.56 -3.52 9.21
C VAL A 108 9.88 -4.08 9.75
N LYS A 109 9.98 -5.41 9.90
CA LYS A 109 11.23 -6.06 10.34
C LYS A 109 12.40 -5.75 9.39
N ARG A 110 12.18 -5.85 8.08
CA ARG A 110 13.20 -5.52 7.07
C ARG A 110 13.64 -4.05 7.11
N GLU A 111 12.74 -3.11 7.42
CA GLU A 111 13.11 -1.69 7.57
C GLU A 111 13.86 -1.39 8.87
N GLN A 112 13.71 -2.24 9.90
CA GLN A 112 14.39 -2.12 11.18
C GLN A 112 15.75 -2.82 11.21
N ASP A 113 15.91 -3.88 10.42
CA ASP A 113 17.17 -4.59 10.29
C ASP A 113 18.21 -3.66 9.63
N PRO A 114 19.36 -3.40 10.27
CA PRO A 114 20.40 -2.59 9.66
C PRO A 114 20.89 -3.27 8.38
N GLU A 115 21.13 -2.47 7.34
CA GLU A 115 21.74 -2.93 6.09
C GLU A 115 22.98 -3.77 6.43
N PRO A 116 23.07 -5.03 5.97
CA PRO A 116 24.25 -5.83 6.22
C PRO A 116 25.49 -5.09 5.68
N PRO A 117 26.62 -5.12 6.40
CA PRO A 117 27.81 -4.43 5.97
C PRO A 117 28.15 -4.86 4.54
N ARG A 118 28.40 -3.87 3.67
CA ARG A 118 28.78 -4.14 2.28
C ARG A 118 29.94 -5.15 2.29
N PRO A 119 29.86 -6.25 1.53
CA PRO A 119 30.95 -7.19 1.44
C PRO A 119 32.22 -6.45 0.98
N PRO A 120 33.41 -6.83 1.46
CA PRO A 120 34.65 -6.23 0.98
C PRO A 120 34.74 -6.34 -0.55
N GLU A 121 35.10 -5.25 -1.21
CA GLU A 121 35.33 -5.22 -2.67
C GLU A 121 36.52 -6.10 -3.12
N LEU A 122 37.24 -6.72 -2.19
CA LEU A 122 38.20 -7.77 -2.51
C LEU A 122 37.49 -9.10 -2.75
N TRP A 123 37.15 -9.31 -4.02
CA TRP A 123 36.92 -10.65 -4.53
C TRP A 123 38.28 -11.34 -4.62
N PRO A 124 38.43 -12.60 -4.15
CA PRO A 124 39.68 -13.32 -4.33
C PRO A 124 39.95 -13.43 -5.83
N ASP A 125 41.14 -12.98 -6.23
CA ASP A 125 41.63 -13.12 -7.60
C ASP A 125 41.70 -14.63 -7.91
N ALA A 126 40.86 -15.08 -8.85
CA ALA A 126 40.89 -16.46 -9.30
C ALA A 126 42.11 -16.61 -10.21
N GLY A 127 43.22 -17.05 -9.61
CA GLY A 127 44.50 -17.27 -10.27
C GLY A 127 44.48 -18.33 -11.38
#